data_AF-A0A9X6RL30-F1
#
_entry.id   AF-A0A9X6RL30-F1
#
_cell.length_a   1.000
_cell.length_b   1.000
_cell.length_c   1.000
_cell.angle_alpha   90.00
_cell.angle_beta   90.00
_cell.angle_gamma   90.00
#
_symmetry.space_group_name_H-M   'P 1'
#
loop_
_entity.id
_entity.type
_entity.pdbx_description
1 polymer ?
#
loop_
_entity_poly.entity_id
_entity_poly.type
_entity_poly.pdbx_seq_one_letter_code
_entity_poly.pdbx_strand_id
1 'polypeptide(L)'
;MAEMQDICKGKVDAVLLAATATIRRSARDIRFPSQEELELLGAPLMTDGVSATIEKKPAAITFLTGRLSLLVAHQALFLFKNCLAAPKMLHLLRCSRTRRRPDKLVEFDIIIRSSLAVITNTAMTDAVYKQTSLRVSKSGFGIR
;
A
#
# COMPACT_ATOMS: atom_id res chain seq x y z
N MET A 1 -28.42 22.93 10.75
CA MET A 1 -27.72 21.69 11.14
C MET A 1 -26.24 21.68 10.73
N ALA A 2 -25.82 22.37 9.67
CA ALA A 2 -24.40 22.49 9.28
C ALA A 2 -23.57 23.46 10.15
N GLU A 3 -24.16 24.59 10.60
CA GLU A 3 -23.43 25.61 11.38
C GLU A 3 -23.00 25.17 12.79
N MET A 4 -23.75 24.27 13.42
CA MET A 4 -23.44 23.81 14.79
C MET A 4 -22.29 22.79 14.83
N GLN A 5 -22.02 22.10 13.72
CA GLN A 5 -20.84 21.22 13.60
C GLN A 5 -19.54 22.01 13.41
N ASP A 6 -19.60 23.19 12.79
CA ASP A 6 -18.42 24.02 12.52
C ASP A 6 -17.90 24.74 13.78
N ILE A 7 -18.82 25.22 14.64
CA ILE A 7 -18.47 25.85 15.92
C ILE A 7 -17.83 24.84 16.87
N CYS A 8 -18.32 23.59 16.88
CA CYS A 8 -17.73 22.52 17.67
C CYS A 8 -16.35 22.10 17.15
N LYS A 9 -16.13 22.06 15.82
CA LYS A 9 -14.82 21.79 15.22
C LYS A 9 -13.78 22.83 15.61
N GLY A 10 -14.11 24.13 15.47
CA GLY A 10 -13.19 25.22 15.79
C GLY A 10 -12.75 25.25 17.26
N LYS A 11 -13.63 24.84 18.19
CA LYS A 11 -13.30 24.76 19.62
C LYS A 11 -12.38 23.56 19.93
N VAL A 12 -12.56 22.45 19.23
CA VAL A 12 -11.70 21.25 19.35
C VAL A 12 -10.32 21.52 18.77
N ASP A 13 -10.22 22.20 17.63
CA ASP A 13 -8.94 22.51 16.99
C ASP A 13 -8.09 23.48 17.84
N ALA A 14 -8.72 24.46 18.49
CA ALA A 14 -8.05 25.38 19.41
C ALA A 14 -7.46 24.66 20.65
N VAL A 15 -8.22 23.71 21.22
CA VAL A 15 -7.75 22.89 22.35
C VAL A 15 -6.63 21.95 21.92
N LEU A 16 -6.73 21.36 20.72
CA LEU A 16 -5.72 20.48 20.15
C LEU A 16 -4.38 21.23 19.93
N LEU A 17 -4.44 22.47 19.44
CA LEU A 17 -3.26 23.33 19.24
C LEU A 17 -2.58 23.67 20.57
N ALA A 18 -3.36 24.02 21.61
CA ALA A 18 -2.84 24.30 22.94
C ALA A 18 -2.19 23.05 23.59
N ALA A 19 -2.84 21.90 23.46
CA ALA A 19 -2.30 20.62 23.94
C ALA A 19 -1.02 20.22 23.20
N THR A 20 -1.00 20.36 21.87
CA THR A 20 0.17 20.07 21.03
C THR A 20 1.36 20.98 21.39
N ALA A 21 1.10 22.28 21.62
CA ALA A 21 2.13 23.23 22.07
C ALA A 21 2.70 22.88 23.46
N THR A 22 1.87 22.31 24.34
CA THR A 22 2.28 21.86 25.68
C THR A 22 3.16 20.61 25.58
N ILE A 23 2.74 19.62 24.80
CA ILE A 23 3.50 18.38 24.59
C ILE A 23 4.85 18.65 23.93
N ARG A 24 4.88 19.52 22.92
CA ARG A 24 6.12 19.90 22.22
C ARG A 24 7.12 20.63 23.13
N ARG A 25 6.64 21.29 24.18
CA ARG A 25 7.46 21.98 25.18
C ARG A 25 8.07 20.99 26.17
N SER A 26 7.30 19.98 26.58
CA SER A 26 7.73 18.97 27.55
C SER A 26 8.57 17.85 26.94
N ALA A 27 8.34 17.50 25.67
CA ALA A 27 9.05 16.44 24.97
C ALA A 27 9.51 16.92 23.58
N ARG A 28 10.78 17.33 23.49
CA ARG A 28 11.37 17.86 22.25
C ARG A 28 11.55 16.81 21.15
N ASP A 29 11.56 15.53 21.53
CA ASP A 29 11.74 14.41 20.60
C ASP A 29 10.45 14.00 19.88
N ILE A 30 9.28 14.48 20.33
CA ILE A 30 7.99 14.15 19.72
C ILE A 30 7.75 15.07 18.52
N ARG A 31 7.66 14.47 17.33
CA ARG A 31 7.22 15.14 16.10
C ARG A 31 5.74 14.87 15.86
N PHE A 32 5.01 15.91 15.48
CA PHE A 32 3.64 15.81 15.01
C PHE A 32 3.65 15.92 13.48
N PRO A 33 3.58 14.79 12.74
CA PRO A 33 3.52 14.82 11.29
C PRO A 33 2.22 15.46 10.80
N SER A 34 2.24 15.98 9.57
CA SER A 34 1.05 16.51 8.92
C SER A 34 0.04 15.39 8.68
N GLN A 35 -1.24 15.73 8.46
CA GLN A 35 -2.28 14.73 8.19
C GLN A 35 -2.00 13.93 6.90
N GLU A 36 -1.23 14.50 5.97
CA GLU A 36 -0.80 13.86 4.72
C GLU A 36 0.34 12.85 4.93
N GLU A 37 1.18 13.06 5.95
CA GLU A 37 2.33 12.20 6.29
C GLU A 37 1.98 11.15 7.35
N LEU A 38 0.75 11.16 7.86
CA LEU A 38 0.28 10.24 8.88
C LEU A 38 0.10 8.82 8.29
N GLU A 39 1.19 8.04 8.30
CA GLU A 39 1.20 6.65 7.87
C GLU A 39 1.43 5.72 9.06
N LEU A 40 0.58 4.69 9.19
CA LEU A 40 0.76 3.59 10.14
C LEU A 40 1.11 2.33 9.37
N LEU A 41 2.30 1.78 9.63
CA LEU A 41 2.82 0.57 8.95
C LEU A 41 2.82 0.71 7.40
N GLY A 42 2.95 1.95 6.90
CA GLY A 42 2.94 2.27 5.48
C GLY A 42 1.54 2.26 4.84
N ALA A 43 0.48 2.41 5.65
CA ALA A 43 -0.86 2.74 5.21
C ALA A 43 -1.28 4.12 5.76
N PRO A 44 -1.92 4.96 4.93
CA PRO A 44 -2.34 6.31 5.31
C PRO A 44 -3.51 6.23 6.29
N LEU A 45 -3.43 6.98 7.39
CA LEU A 45 -4.50 7.07 8.39
C LEU A 45 -5.62 8.01 7.95
N MET A 46 -5.25 9.09 7.24
CA MET A 46 -6.18 10.10 6.75
C MET A 46 -6.44 9.95 5.26
N THR A 47 -7.58 10.44 4.78
CA THR A 47 -7.96 10.36 3.36
C THR A 47 -7.04 11.14 2.44
N ASP A 48 -6.37 12.15 2.98
CA ASP A 48 -5.60 13.13 2.22
C ASP A 48 -4.25 12.54 1.80
N GLY A 49 -3.65 11.73 2.68
CA GLY A 49 -2.42 10.97 2.40
C GLY A 49 -2.61 9.75 1.48
N VAL A 50 -3.86 9.34 1.17
CA VAL A 50 -4.13 8.14 0.35
C VAL A 50 -3.53 8.24 -1.04
N SER A 51 -3.61 9.41 -1.66
CA SER A 51 -3.07 9.65 -2.99
C SER A 51 -1.55 9.47 -3.04
N ALA A 52 -0.85 10.10 -2.10
CA ALA A 52 0.60 10.04 -1.99
C ALA A 52 1.12 8.63 -1.69
N THR A 53 0.47 7.89 -0.77
CA THR A 53 0.90 6.53 -0.44
C THR A 53 0.65 5.57 -1.62
N ILE A 54 -0.47 5.71 -2.34
CA ILE A 54 -0.77 4.88 -3.52
C ILE A 54 0.26 5.13 -4.63
N GLU A 55 0.76 6.35 -4.81
CA GLU A 55 1.76 6.64 -5.85
C GLU A 55 3.16 6.12 -5.51
N LYS A 56 3.54 6.17 -4.23
CA LYS A 56 4.86 5.68 -3.77
C LYS A 56 5.00 4.15 -3.82
N LYS A 57 3.89 3.41 -3.67
CA LYS A 57 3.91 1.94 -3.53
C LYS A 57 4.26 1.18 -4.83
N PRO A 58 3.73 1.52 -6.02
CA PRO A 58 4.12 0.91 -7.29
C PRO A 58 5.62 1.06 -7.56
N ALA A 59 6.19 2.23 -7.30
CA ALA A 59 7.63 2.48 -7.47
C ALA A 59 8.47 1.56 -6.54
N ALA A 60 8.09 1.47 -5.27
CA ALA A 60 8.77 0.58 -4.32
C ALA A 60 8.68 -0.90 -4.73
N ILE A 61 7.54 -1.34 -5.28
CA ILE A 61 7.35 -2.73 -5.67
C ILE A 61 8.09 -3.04 -6.97
N THR A 62 8.11 -2.13 -7.94
CA THR A 62 8.94 -2.24 -9.15
C THR A 62 10.42 -2.38 -8.79
N PHE A 63 10.91 -1.60 -7.82
CA PHE A 63 12.28 -1.72 -7.35
C PHE A 63 12.58 -3.08 -6.70
N LEU A 64 11.67 -3.58 -5.87
CA LEU A 64 11.82 -4.88 -5.21
C LEU A 64 11.73 -6.04 -6.20
N THR A 65 10.84 -5.97 -7.19
CA THR A 65 10.71 -7.01 -8.22
C THR A 65 11.88 -7.02 -9.19
N GLY A 66 12.49 -5.85 -9.47
CA GLY A 66 13.76 -5.78 -10.20
C GLY A 66 14.88 -6.58 -9.51
N ARG A 67 14.96 -6.52 -8.17
CA ARG A 67 15.97 -7.26 -7.39
C ARG A 67 15.69 -8.74 -7.24
N LEU A 68 14.42 -9.16 -7.34
CA LEU A 68 14.05 -10.58 -7.31
C LEU A 68 14.68 -11.38 -8.46
N SER A 69 14.99 -10.72 -9.59
CA SER A 69 15.68 -11.34 -10.72
C SER A 69 17.10 -11.83 -10.40
N LEU A 70 17.72 -11.32 -9.33
CA LEU A 70 19.05 -11.74 -8.87
C LEU A 70 19.03 -13.05 -8.08
N LEU A 71 17.84 -13.53 -7.69
CA LEU A 71 17.65 -14.76 -6.94
C LEU A 71 17.29 -15.93 -7.86
N VAL A 72 17.53 -17.15 -7.39
CA VAL A 72 17.04 -18.36 -8.06
C VAL A 72 15.52 -18.31 -8.15
N ALA A 73 14.97 -18.65 -9.33
CA ALA A 73 13.54 -18.51 -9.66
C ALA A 73 12.58 -19.02 -8.57
N HIS A 74 12.88 -20.17 -7.95
CA HIS A 74 12.06 -20.73 -6.86
C HIS A 74 12.04 -19.83 -5.61
N GLN A 75 13.19 -19.30 -5.20
CA GLN A 75 13.31 -18.39 -4.05
C GLN A 75 12.65 -17.04 -4.35
N ALA A 76 12.85 -16.53 -5.56
CA ALA A 76 12.20 -15.32 -6.04
C ALA A 76 10.66 -15.48 -6.02
N LEU A 77 10.13 -16.59 -6.54
CA LEU A 77 8.70 -16.87 -6.56
C LEU A 77 8.13 -17.00 -5.15
N PHE A 78 8.84 -17.68 -4.25
CA PHE A 78 8.45 -17.83 -2.85
C PHE A 78 8.35 -16.47 -2.15
N LEU A 79 9.37 -15.62 -2.27
CA LEU A 79 9.40 -14.30 -1.66
C LEU A 79 8.36 -13.36 -2.30
N PHE A 80 8.22 -13.43 -3.62
CA PHE A 80 7.24 -12.66 -4.36
C PHE A 80 5.83 -12.95 -3.89
N LYS A 81 5.44 -14.23 -3.84
CA LYS A 81 4.12 -14.66 -3.38
C LYS A 81 3.86 -14.31 -1.91
N ASN A 82 4.79 -14.65 -1.02
CA ASN A 82 4.56 -14.60 0.42
C ASN A 82 4.85 -13.24 1.06
N CYS A 83 5.63 -12.37 0.43
CA CYS A 83 6.06 -11.12 1.05
C CYS A 83 5.70 -9.87 0.25
N LEU A 84 5.48 -9.98 -1.08
CA LEU A 84 5.34 -8.81 -1.95
C LEU A 84 3.96 -8.69 -2.60
N ALA A 85 3.47 -9.75 -3.25
CA ALA A 85 2.19 -9.72 -3.93
C ALA A 85 1.04 -9.78 -2.92
N ALA A 86 0.88 -10.91 -2.23
CA ALA A 86 -0.33 -11.14 -1.43
C ALA A 86 -0.44 -10.23 -0.18
N PRO A 87 0.57 -10.12 0.73
CA PRO A 87 0.37 -9.35 1.96
C PRO A 87 0.46 -7.83 1.77
N LYS A 88 1.37 -7.32 0.93
CA LYS A 88 1.51 -5.86 0.77
C LYS A 88 0.33 -5.26 0.02
N MET A 89 -0.18 -5.94 -1.01
CA MET A 89 -1.37 -5.48 -1.72
C MET A 89 -2.60 -5.55 -0.82
N LEU A 90 -2.80 -6.67 -0.13
CA LEU A 90 -3.94 -6.85 0.75
C LEU A 90 -3.94 -5.89 1.93
N HIS A 91 -2.77 -5.56 2.47
CA HIS A 91 -2.63 -4.52 3.49
C HIS A 91 -3.04 -3.14 2.95
N LEU A 92 -2.54 -2.74 1.78
CA LEU A 92 -2.92 -1.47 1.15
C LEU A 92 -4.44 -1.40 0.87
N LEU A 93 -5.01 -2.45 0.30
CA LEU A 93 -6.44 -2.53 -0.02
C LEU A 93 -7.33 -2.54 1.23
N ARG A 94 -6.89 -3.14 2.33
CA ARG A 94 -7.65 -3.18 3.59
C ARG A 94 -7.57 -1.89 4.39
N CYS A 95 -6.40 -1.24 4.40
CA CYS A 95 -6.16 -0.10 5.26
C CYS A 95 -6.50 1.25 4.59
N SER A 96 -6.71 1.30 3.28
CA SER A 96 -6.98 2.56 2.59
C SER A 96 -8.17 2.49 1.64
N ARG A 97 -8.87 3.61 1.46
CA ARG A 97 -9.98 3.77 0.50
C ARG A 97 -9.45 3.89 -0.93
N THR A 98 -8.74 2.86 -1.38
CA THR A 98 -8.14 2.71 -2.72
C THR A 98 -9.16 2.74 -3.87
N ARG A 99 -10.47 2.56 -3.57
CA ARG A 99 -11.55 2.62 -4.56
C ARG A 99 -11.60 3.92 -5.38
N ARG A 100 -11.02 5.01 -4.86
CA ARG A 100 -10.99 6.31 -5.56
C ARG A 100 -10.00 6.39 -6.73
N ARG A 101 -9.04 5.46 -6.84
CA ARG A 101 -8.02 5.46 -7.92
C ARG A 101 -7.77 4.04 -8.46
N PRO A 102 -8.68 3.50 -9.28
CA PRO A 102 -8.50 2.18 -9.88
C PRO A 102 -7.30 2.11 -10.83
N ASP A 103 -6.93 3.21 -11.48
CA ASP A 103 -5.84 3.25 -12.48
C ASP A 103 -4.50 2.79 -11.89
N LYS A 104 -4.22 3.18 -10.64
CA LYS A 104 -3.01 2.79 -9.92
C LYS A 104 -3.01 1.34 -9.45
N LEU A 105 -4.19 0.75 -9.24
CA LEU A 105 -4.33 -0.68 -8.98
C LEU A 105 -4.07 -1.50 -10.24
N VAL A 106 -4.48 -1.00 -11.41
CA VAL A 106 -4.19 -1.66 -12.70
C VAL A 106 -2.70 -1.61 -13.02
N GLU A 107 -2.04 -0.47 -12.82
CA GLU A 107 -0.59 -0.33 -12.97
C GLU A 107 0.15 -1.34 -12.08
N PHE A 108 -0.34 -1.53 -10.86
CA PHE A 108 0.19 -2.48 -9.91
C PHE A 108 0.05 -3.95 -10.37
N ASP A 109 -1.13 -4.34 -10.85
CA ASP A 109 -1.39 -5.67 -11.40
C ASP A 109 -0.50 -5.97 -12.62
N ILE A 110 -0.25 -4.98 -13.47
CA ILE A 110 0.65 -5.11 -14.61
C ILE A 110 2.08 -5.38 -14.14
N ILE A 111 2.57 -4.68 -13.11
CA ILE A 111 3.90 -4.91 -12.52
C ILE A 111 4.00 -6.31 -11.91
N ILE A 112 2.97 -6.77 -11.20
CA ILE A 112 2.95 -8.13 -10.65
C ILE A 112 3.04 -9.16 -11.77
N ARG A 113 2.22 -9.00 -12.81
CA ARG A 113 2.18 -9.92 -13.94
C ARG A 113 3.48 -9.94 -14.72
N SER A 114 4.11 -8.78 -14.96
CA SER A 114 5.41 -8.70 -15.65
C SER A 114 6.51 -9.35 -14.81
N SER A 115 6.53 -9.10 -13.50
CA SER A 115 7.50 -9.68 -12.57
C SER A 115 7.35 -11.19 -12.49
N LEU A 116 6.12 -11.70 -12.48
CA LEU A 116 5.86 -13.13 -12.50
C LEU A 116 6.35 -13.78 -13.80
N ALA A 117 6.10 -13.15 -14.95
CA ALA A 117 6.59 -13.62 -16.25
C ALA A 117 8.12 -13.74 -16.28
N VAL A 118 8.84 -12.77 -15.70
CA VAL A 118 10.30 -12.78 -15.58
C VAL A 118 10.77 -13.91 -14.66
N ILE A 119 10.15 -14.08 -13.49
CA ILE A 119 10.55 -15.11 -12.52
C ILE A 119 10.31 -16.52 -13.06
N THR A 120 9.16 -16.76 -13.69
CA THR A 120 8.80 -18.09 -14.21
C THR A 120 9.34 -18.34 -15.62
N ASN A 121 9.92 -17.34 -16.27
CA ASN A 121 10.35 -17.37 -17.67
C ASN A 121 9.25 -17.91 -18.60
N THR A 122 7.99 -17.50 -18.37
CA THR A 122 6.84 -17.94 -19.16
C THR A 122 6.00 -16.75 -19.61
N ALA A 123 5.42 -16.88 -20.81
CA ALA A 123 4.49 -15.90 -21.32
C ALA A 123 3.21 -15.89 -20.47
N MET A 124 3.01 -14.81 -19.72
CA MET A 124 1.80 -14.61 -18.91
C MET A 124 0.66 -14.13 -19.79
N THR A 125 -0.02 -15.05 -20.49
CA THR A 125 -1.32 -14.78 -21.14
C THR A 125 -2.43 -14.64 -20.09
N ASP A 126 -3.59 -14.08 -20.44
CA ASP A 126 -4.67 -13.85 -19.49
C ASP A 126 -5.16 -15.15 -18.84
N ALA A 127 -5.22 -16.24 -19.62
CA ALA A 127 -5.59 -17.56 -19.13
C ALA A 127 -4.56 -18.10 -18.11
N VAL A 128 -3.26 -17.98 -18.42
CA VAL A 128 -2.17 -18.39 -17.53
C VAL A 128 -2.20 -17.56 -16.26
N TYR A 129 -2.34 -16.24 -16.37
CA TYR A 129 -2.40 -15.35 -15.20
C TYR A 129 -3.61 -15.70 -14.30
N LYS A 130 -4.78 -15.93 -14.90
CA LYS A 130 -5.97 -16.37 -14.18
C LYS A 130 -5.75 -17.71 -13.47
N GLN A 131 -5.07 -18.66 -14.12
CA GLN A 131 -4.67 -19.93 -13.51
C GLN A 131 -3.69 -19.72 -12.35
N THR A 132 -2.69 -18.83 -12.50
CA THR A 132 -1.72 -18.52 -11.43
C THR A 132 -2.39 -17.93 -10.19
N SER A 133 -3.53 -17.25 -10.36
CA SER A 133 -4.31 -16.71 -9.24
C SER A 133 -5.03 -17.75 -8.39
N LEU A 134 -5.18 -18.98 -8.90
CA LEU A 134 -5.81 -20.07 -8.17
C LEU A 134 -4.88 -20.61 -7.09
N ARG A 135 -5.45 -21.23 -6.05
CA ARG A 135 -4.65 -21.89 -5.00
C ARG A 135 -3.80 -23.00 -5.60
N VAL A 136 -2.73 -23.36 -4.90
CA VAL A 136 -1.86 -24.51 -5.25
C VAL A 136 -2.66 -25.81 -5.34
N SER A 137 -3.68 -25.98 -4.49
CA SER A 137 -4.59 -27.13 -4.57
C SER A 137 -5.44 -27.20 -5.85
N LYS A 138 -5.52 -26.11 -6.62
CA LYS A 138 -6.21 -26.01 -7.91
C LYS A 138 -5.23 -25.79 -9.07
N SER A 139 -3.99 -26.24 -8.92
CA SER A 139 -2.92 -26.10 -9.92
C SER A 139 -2.59 -24.64 -10.27
N GLY A 140 -2.66 -23.73 -9.28
CA GLY A 140 -2.25 -22.33 -9.41
C GLY A 140 -1.13 -21.95 -8.44
N PHE A 141 -0.71 -20.68 -8.45
CA PHE A 141 0.33 -20.17 -7.56
C PHE A 141 -0.24 -19.45 -6.33
N GLY A 142 -1.51 -19.07 -6.34
CA GLY A 142 -2.19 -18.34 -5.27
C GLY A 142 -1.74 -16.88 -5.19
N ILE A 143 -1.38 -16.30 -6.32
CA ILE A 143 -0.91 -14.91 -6.43
C ILE A 143 -2.10 -14.06 -6.89
N ARG A 144 -2.52 -13.12 -6.04
CA ARG A 144 -3.46 -12.06 -6.38
C ARG A 144 -2.87 -10.76 -5.92
#